data_AF-A0A9D2C8J0-F1
#
_entry.id   AF-A0A9D2C8J0-F1
#
_cell.length_a   1.000
_cell.length_b   1.000
_cell.length_c   1.000
_cell.angle_alpha   90.00
_cell.angle_beta   90.00
_cell.angle_gamma   90.00
#
_symmetry.space_group_name_H-M   'P 1'
#
loop_
_entity.id
_entity.type
_entity.pdbx_description
1 polymer ?
#
loop_
_entity_poly.entity_id
_entity_poly.type
_entity_poly.pdbx_seq_one_letter_code
_entity_poly.pdbx_strand_id
1 'polypeptide(L)'
;SNGATFLEISRGNFKKLPFYRAEPQDLAEFNAKAKPLLDMCKAKQAENITLAKTRDELLPLLMNGKITVREAGQEAMAAGAQIPGEENEV
;
A
#
# COMPACT_ATOMS: atom_id res chain seq x y z
N SER A 1 -22.27 8.42 -17.10
CA SER A 1 -22.80 7.04 -17.01
C SER A 1 -22.84 6.46 -18.41
N ASN A 2 -22.18 5.33 -18.65
CA ASN A 2 -21.99 4.69 -19.97
C ASN A 2 -23.17 3.77 -20.39
N GLY A 3 -24.32 3.86 -19.73
CA GLY A 3 -25.59 3.29 -20.21
C GLY A 3 -25.72 1.76 -20.18
N ALA A 4 -24.77 1.03 -19.59
CA ALA A 4 -24.81 -0.43 -19.48
C ALA A 4 -25.06 -0.88 -18.02
N THR A 5 -25.85 -1.94 -17.84
CA THR A 5 -26.14 -2.56 -16.53
C THR A 5 -24.89 -3.20 -15.91
N PHE A 6 -23.89 -3.53 -16.73
CA PHE A 6 -22.57 -3.97 -16.29
C PHE A 6 -21.49 -3.09 -16.95
N LEU A 7 -20.57 -2.58 -16.13
CA LEU A 7 -19.43 -1.79 -16.57
C LEU A 7 -18.34 -2.68 -17.22
N GLU A 8 -18.61 -3.20 -18.41
CA GLU A 8 -17.66 -4.02 -19.18
C GLU A 8 -17.29 -3.36 -20.51
N ILE A 9 -16.05 -3.60 -20.94
CA ILE A 9 -15.65 -3.41 -22.34
C ILE A 9 -15.52 -4.80 -22.96
N SER A 10 -16.31 -5.08 -24.00
CA SER A 10 -16.18 -6.32 -24.75
C SER A 10 -14.79 -6.42 -25.41
N ARG A 11 -14.25 -7.64 -25.56
CA ARG A 11 -12.95 -7.87 -26.23
C ARG A 11 -12.89 -7.22 -27.62
N GLY A 12 -13.99 -7.29 -28.37
CA GLY A 12 -14.12 -6.69 -29.69
C GLY A 12 -14.02 -5.16 -29.67
N ASN A 13 -14.59 -4.51 -28.65
CA ASN A 13 -14.48 -3.07 -28.46
C ASN A 13 -13.10 -2.68 -27.92
N PHE A 14 -12.52 -3.45 -27.00
CA PHE A 14 -11.18 -3.21 -26.46
C PHE A 14 -10.11 -3.16 -27.56
N LYS A 15 -10.14 -4.10 -28.50
CA LYS A 15 -9.20 -4.17 -29.63
C LYS A 15 -9.26 -2.96 -30.57
N LYS A 16 -10.37 -2.21 -30.56
CA LYS A 16 -10.58 -1.04 -31.43
C LYS A 16 -10.12 0.26 -30.77
N LEU A 17 -9.74 0.24 -29.50
CA LEU A 17 -9.30 1.44 -28.80
C LEU A 17 -8.02 1.97 -29.45
N PRO A 18 -7.99 3.24 -29.89
CA PRO A 18 -6.78 3.83 -30.44
C PRO A 18 -5.74 3.96 -29.33
N PHE A 19 -4.50 3.59 -29.61
CA PHE A 19 -3.37 3.80 -28.70
C PHE A 19 -2.10 4.11 -29.50
N TYR A 20 -1.20 4.88 -28.88
CA TYR A 20 0.12 5.11 -29.43
C TYR A 20 1.03 3.94 -29.06
N ARG A 21 1.63 3.31 -30.06
CA ARG A 21 2.67 2.29 -29.85
C ARG A 21 4.01 3.00 -29.69
N ALA A 22 4.65 2.81 -28.54
CA ALA A 22 6.03 3.18 -28.31
C ALA A 22 6.97 2.05 -28.74
N GLU A 23 8.21 2.37 -29.09
CA GLU A 23 9.22 1.36 -29.39
C GLU A 23 9.62 0.60 -28.12
N PRO A 24 10.06 -0.67 -28.23
CA PRO A 24 10.42 -1.47 -27.05
C PRO A 24 11.48 -0.82 -26.16
N GLN A 25 12.40 -0.04 -26.74
CA GLN A 25 13.45 0.67 -26.00
C GLN A 25 12.87 1.79 -25.14
N ASP A 26 11.98 2.62 -25.68
CA ASP A 26 11.31 3.70 -24.93
C ASP A 26 10.48 3.13 -23.77
N LEU A 27 9.81 1.99 -23.98
CA LEU A 27 9.07 1.30 -22.94
C LEU A 27 9.98 0.80 -21.82
N ALA A 28 11.16 0.27 -22.17
CA ALA A 28 12.14 -0.19 -21.18
C ALA A 28 12.69 0.97 -20.34
N GLU A 29 13.02 2.10 -20.98
CA GLU A 29 13.51 3.30 -20.30
C GLU A 29 12.45 3.91 -19.37
N PHE A 30 11.20 3.99 -19.82
CA PHE A 30 10.09 4.41 -18.98
C PHE A 30 9.92 3.47 -17.78
N ASN A 31 9.91 2.15 -18.03
CA ASN A 31 9.71 1.18 -16.97
C ASN A 31 10.85 1.17 -15.95
N ALA A 32 12.09 1.42 -16.36
CA ALA A 32 13.22 1.57 -15.45
C ALA A 32 13.02 2.71 -14.42
N LYS A 33 12.29 3.76 -14.80
CA LYS A 33 11.95 4.90 -13.92
C LYS A 33 10.65 4.68 -13.14
N ALA A 34 9.62 4.13 -13.79
CA ALA A 34 8.29 3.98 -13.21
C ALA A 34 8.17 2.78 -12.27
N LYS A 35 8.86 1.67 -12.57
CA LYS A 35 8.76 0.42 -11.80
C LYS A 35 9.21 0.59 -10.34
N PRO A 36 10.33 1.27 -10.01
CA PRO A 36 10.70 1.51 -8.62
C PRO A 36 9.65 2.29 -7.85
N LEU A 37 9.04 3.31 -8.46
CA LEU A 37 7.97 4.10 -7.83
C LEU A 37 6.73 3.24 -7.54
N LEU A 38 6.32 2.42 -8.52
CA LEU A 38 5.21 1.49 -8.35
C LEU A 38 5.49 0.45 -7.24
N ASP A 39 6.73 -0.06 -7.19
CA ASP A 39 7.14 -1.03 -6.17
C ASP A 39 7.14 -0.41 -4.78
N MET A 40 7.62 0.83 -4.64
CA MET A 40 7.52 1.59 -3.39
C MET A 40 6.07 1.78 -2.96
N CYS A 41 5.18 2.18 -3.88
CA CYS A 41 3.75 2.31 -3.58
C CYS A 41 3.16 0.99 -3.09
N LYS A 42 3.46 -0.13 -3.76
CA LYS A 42 2.98 -1.46 -3.36
C LYS A 42 3.51 -1.86 -1.98
N ALA A 43 4.81 -1.67 -1.73
CA ALA A 43 5.42 -1.97 -0.45
C ALA A 43 4.77 -1.16 0.68
N LYS A 44 4.59 0.15 0.47
CA LYS A 44 3.94 1.03 1.46
C LYS A 44 2.46 0.75 1.67
N GLN A 45 1.74 0.31 0.64
CA GLN A 45 0.35 -0.16 0.81
C GLN A 45 0.28 -1.43 1.66
N ALA A 46 1.15 -2.41 1.39
CA ALA A 46 1.20 -3.65 2.18
C ALA A 46 1.60 -3.38 3.65
N GLU A 47 2.57 -2.50 3.87
CA GLU A 47 2.98 -2.03 5.21
C GLU A 47 1.81 -1.33 5.91
N ASN A 48 1.10 -0.42 5.23
CA ASN A 48 -0.04 0.28 5.81
C ASN A 48 -1.17 -0.67 6.24
N ILE A 49 -1.49 -1.68 5.43
CA ILE A 49 -2.48 -2.71 5.76
C ILE A 49 -2.04 -3.48 7.01
N THR A 50 -0.77 -3.86 7.07
CA THR A 50 -0.20 -4.59 8.22
C THR A 50 -0.29 -3.75 9.49
N LEU A 51 0.17 -2.49 9.44
CA LEU A 51 0.12 -1.57 10.58
C LEU A 51 -1.31 -1.27 11.03
N ALA A 52 -2.26 -1.11 10.11
CA ALA A 52 -3.67 -0.90 10.44
C ALA A 52 -4.24 -2.12 11.19
N LYS A 53 -3.93 -3.33 10.72
CA LYS A 53 -4.33 -4.58 11.39
C LYS A 53 -3.71 -4.68 12.78
N THR A 54 -2.40 -4.45 12.91
CA THR A 54 -1.70 -4.47 14.19
C THR A 54 -2.30 -3.46 15.17
N ARG A 55 -2.64 -2.23 14.71
CA ARG A 55 -3.35 -1.25 15.55
C ARG A 55 -4.68 -1.79 16.06
N ASP A 56 -5.49 -2.34 15.16
CA ASP A 56 -6.84 -2.83 15.48
C ASP A 56 -6.81 -4.02 16.44
N GLU A 57 -5.73 -4.82 16.42
CA GLU A 57 -5.49 -5.93 17.36
C GLU A 57 -4.97 -5.45 18.72
N LEU A 58 -4.03 -4.49 18.73
CA LEU A 58 -3.39 -4.01 19.96
C LEU A 58 -4.28 -3.07 20.77
N LEU A 59 -5.06 -2.21 20.11
CA LEU A 59 -5.83 -1.17 20.79
C LEU A 59 -6.83 -1.74 21.82
N PRO A 60 -7.62 -2.79 21.53
CA PRO A 60 -8.48 -3.40 22.54
C PRO A 60 -7.72 -3.99 23.73
N LEU A 61 -6.53 -4.55 23.51
CA LEU A 61 -5.68 -5.14 24.57
C LEU A 61 -5.08 -4.08 25.48
N LEU A 62 -4.70 -2.93 24.91
CA LEU A 62 -4.27 -1.77 25.69
C LEU A 62 -5.43 -1.21 26.52
N MET A 63 -6.61 -1.04 25.89
CA MET A 63 -7.79 -0.45 26.54
C MET A 63 -8.33 -1.29 27.71
N ASN A 64 -8.17 -2.62 27.65
CA ASN A 64 -8.55 -3.51 28.75
C ASN A 64 -7.39 -3.86 29.70
N GLY A 65 -6.20 -3.26 29.51
CA GLY A 65 -5.04 -3.42 30.38
C GLY A 65 -4.36 -4.79 30.32
N LYS A 66 -4.63 -5.61 29.29
CA LYS A 66 -3.99 -6.93 29.12
C LYS A 66 -2.52 -6.85 28.71
N ILE A 67 -2.12 -5.76 28.08
CA ILE A 67 -0.73 -5.48 27.69
C ILE A 67 -0.35 -4.06 28.07
N THR A 68 0.94 -3.84 28.27
CA THR A 68 1.54 -2.53 28.50
C THR A 68 1.84 -1.82 27.18
N VAL A 69 2.01 -0.49 27.24
CA VAL A 69 2.47 0.32 26.08
C VAL A 69 3.81 -0.19 25.55
N ARG A 70 4.71 -0.63 26.44
CA ARG A 70 6.01 -1.20 26.07
C ARG A 70 5.86 -2.47 25.22
N GLU A 71 5.02 -3.41 25.64
CA GLU A 71 4.77 -4.65 24.89
C GLU A 71 4.09 -4.37 23.54
N ALA A 72 3.11 -3.46 23.51
CA ALA A 72 2.49 -3.03 22.26
C ALA A 72 3.48 -2.36 21.31
N GLY A 73 4.42 -1.55 21.83
CA GLY A 73 5.49 -0.95 21.04
C GLY A 73 6.43 -1.99 20.43
N GLN A 74 6.77 -3.05 21.18
CA GLN A 74 7.59 -4.15 20.66
C GLN A 74 6.88 -4.90 19.51
N GLU A 75 5.59 -5.20 19.66
CA GLU A 75 4.80 -5.85 18.61
C GLU A 75 4.65 -4.95 17.37
N ALA A 76 4.40 -3.65 17.57
CA ALA A 76 4.32 -2.69 16.47
C ALA A 76 5.65 -2.54 15.71
N MET A 77 6.79 -2.54 16.41
CA MET A 77 8.11 -2.54 15.77
C MET A 77 8.35 -3.83 14.97
N ALA A 78 7.95 -4.99 15.50
CA ALA A 78 8.01 -6.25 14.78
C ALA A 78 7.15 -6.24 13.50
N ALA A 79 6.02 -5.55 13.52
CA ALA A 79 5.14 -5.31 12.37
C ALA A 79 5.67 -4.26 11.38
N GLY A 80 6.83 -3.65 11.66
CA GLY A 80 7.50 -2.69 10.76
C GLY A 80 7.21 -1.22 11.07
N ALA A 81 6.62 -0.89 12.22
CA ALA A 81 6.46 0.50 12.63
C ALA A 81 7.83 1.11 12.98
N GLN A 82 8.20 2.22 12.33
CA GLN A 82 9.21 3.11 12.89
C GLN A 82 8.59 3.89 14.06
N ILE A 83 8.88 3.45 15.28
CA ILE A 83 8.59 4.24 16.48
C ILE A 83 9.80 5.14 16.71
N PRO A 84 9.69 6.47 16.53
CA PRO A 84 10.77 7.37 16.93
C PRO A 84 11.03 7.17 18.42
N GLY A 85 12.30 6.94 18.79
CA GLY A 85 12.71 6.72 20.17
C GLY A 85 12.28 7.89 21.07
N GLU A 86 12.02 7.58 22.33
CA GLU A 86 11.74 8.56 23.39
C GLU A 86 12.89 9.57 23.52
N GLU A 87 12.86 10.65 22.74
CA GLU A 87 13.65 11.86 22.99
C GLU A 87 12.81 13.10 22.61
N ASN A 88 12.10 13.63 23.61
CA ASN A 88 12.11 15.06 23.98
C ASN A 88 11.06 15.34 25.06
N GLU A 89 11.39 14.99 26.31
CA GLU A 89 11.03 15.86 27.44
C GLU A 89 12.25 16.73 27.72
N VAL A 90 12.13 18.02 27.43
CA VAL A 90 12.93 19.10 28.02
C VAL A 90 12.03 19.81 29.03
#